data_AF-A0A9P0D0G0-F1
#
_entry.id   AF-A0A9P0D0G0-F1
#
_cell.length_a   1.000
_cell.length_b   1.000
_cell.length_c   1.000
_cell.angle_alpha   90.00
_cell.angle_beta   90.00
_cell.angle_gamma   90.00
#
_symmetry.space_group_name_H-M   'P 1'
#
loop_
_entity.id
_entity.type
_entity.pdbx_description
1 polymer ?
#
loop_
_entity_poly.entity_id
_entity_poly.type
_entity_poly.pdbx_seq_one_letter_code
_entity_poly.pdbx_strand_id
1 'polypeptide(L)'
;MFPLECSRQFFGSDKLVAKSLSETRWSARASAVTALQDCHKEFLAAISSIAEDDDQSKETRSEAVVIFKKMQKLEIIILTEIWNNGLITVNSLQSRFLTMELAVKLLKSLINFLNNERNYFEKYYSIAKDKFSDSDFKQNTQRITERSSGIKFIDGPAEEAQFSGKEKFKI
;
A
#
# COMPACT_ATOMS: atom_id res chain seq x y z
N MET A 1 14.08 12.35 -20.28
CA MET A 1 14.03 11.03 -20.94
C MET A 1 13.80 10.01 -19.84
N PHE A 2 12.53 9.63 -19.60
CA PHE A 2 12.17 8.73 -18.49
C PHE A 2 12.63 7.30 -18.82
N PRO A 3 13.13 6.51 -17.86
CA PRO A 3 13.43 5.11 -18.09
C PRO A 3 12.09 4.37 -18.31
N LEU A 4 11.72 4.22 -19.57
CA LEU A 4 10.50 3.51 -20.00
C LEU A 4 10.63 1.98 -19.83
N GLU A 5 11.52 1.48 -18.98
CA GLU A 5 11.76 0.03 -18.82
C GLU A 5 10.59 -0.65 -18.10
N CYS A 6 10.06 -0.12 -16.99
CA CYS A 6 8.83 -0.66 -16.35
C CYS A 6 7.58 -0.43 -17.22
N SER A 7 7.61 0.48 -18.20
CA SER A 7 6.50 0.63 -19.16
C SER A 7 6.62 -0.36 -20.32
N ARG A 8 7.80 -0.54 -20.91
CA ARG A 8 8.01 -1.41 -22.08
C ARG A 8 7.98 -2.90 -21.76
N GLN A 9 8.36 -3.31 -20.54
CA GLN A 9 8.23 -4.70 -20.12
C GLN A 9 6.78 -5.12 -19.82
N PHE A 10 5.84 -4.17 -19.71
CA PHE A 10 4.48 -4.41 -19.22
C PHE A 10 3.36 -4.10 -20.23
N PHE A 11 3.64 -3.33 -21.30
CA PHE A 11 2.68 -3.10 -22.39
C PHE A 11 2.82 -4.08 -23.57
N GLY A 12 3.81 -4.99 -23.55
CA GLY A 12 4.07 -6.02 -24.56
C GLY A 12 3.77 -7.44 -24.07
N SER A 13 2.75 -8.05 -24.67
CA SER A 13 2.38 -9.49 -24.69
C SER A 13 1.98 -10.27 -23.42
N ASP A 14 2.37 -9.91 -22.18
CA ASP A 14 1.79 -10.54 -20.97
C ASP A 14 1.56 -9.50 -19.86
N LYS A 15 0.30 -9.06 -19.75
CA LYS A 15 -0.06 -7.73 -19.21
C LYS A 15 -0.39 -7.78 -17.70
N LEU A 16 0.58 -7.46 -16.83
CA LEU A 16 0.29 -7.08 -15.44
C LEU A 16 -0.25 -5.62 -15.43
N VAL A 17 -1.56 -5.48 -15.64
CA VAL A 17 -2.28 -4.20 -15.58
C VAL A 17 -2.85 -3.99 -14.18
N ALA A 18 -2.89 -2.74 -13.70
CA ALA A 18 -3.62 -2.35 -12.47
C ALA A 18 -5.09 -2.81 -12.46
N LYS A 19 -5.66 -3.08 -13.64
CA LYS A 19 -6.88 -3.87 -13.87
C LYS A 19 -6.58 -4.99 -14.87
N SER A 20 -6.21 -6.16 -14.35
CA SER A 20 -6.08 -7.39 -15.15
C SER A 20 -7.46 -8.01 -15.43
N LEU A 21 -7.68 -8.50 -16.65
CA LEU A 21 -8.81 -9.36 -17.05
C LEU A 21 -8.51 -10.80 -16.59
N SER A 22 -8.45 -11.06 -15.29
CA SER A 22 -8.11 -12.40 -14.79
C SER A 22 -9.35 -13.29 -14.57
N GLU A 23 -9.11 -14.61 -14.56
CA GLU A 23 -10.15 -15.63 -14.37
C GLU A 23 -10.81 -15.60 -12.98
N THR A 24 -10.14 -15.04 -11.95
CA THR A 24 -10.68 -14.93 -10.59
C THR A 24 -10.40 -13.58 -9.93
N ARG A 25 -11.31 -13.13 -9.05
CA ARG A 25 -11.15 -11.84 -8.33
C ARG A 25 -9.88 -11.74 -7.46
N TRP A 26 -9.23 -12.86 -7.13
CA TRP A 26 -8.00 -12.88 -6.33
C TRP A 26 -6.74 -12.74 -7.18
N SER A 27 -6.70 -13.40 -8.35
CA SER A 27 -5.58 -13.27 -9.28
C SER A 27 -5.41 -11.83 -9.77
N ALA A 28 -6.49 -11.15 -10.15
CA ALA A 28 -6.42 -9.74 -10.57
C ALA A 28 -5.88 -8.82 -9.46
N ARG A 29 -6.26 -9.08 -8.19
CA ARG A 29 -5.77 -8.30 -7.04
C ARG A 29 -4.30 -8.56 -6.76
N ALA A 30 -3.87 -9.82 -6.82
CA ALA A 30 -2.46 -10.16 -6.67
C ALA A 30 -1.62 -9.45 -7.74
N SER A 31 -2.01 -9.58 -9.02
CA SER A 31 -1.32 -8.90 -10.13
C SER A 31 -1.27 -7.37 -9.96
N ALA A 32 -2.38 -6.74 -9.54
CA ALA A 32 -2.41 -5.30 -9.34
C ALA A 32 -1.51 -4.83 -8.19
N VAL A 33 -1.48 -5.58 -7.08
CA VAL A 33 -0.63 -5.26 -5.92
C VAL A 33 0.85 -5.49 -6.23
N THR A 34 1.18 -6.56 -6.96
CA THR A 34 2.55 -6.81 -7.43
C THR A 34 3.01 -5.69 -8.38
N ALA A 35 2.20 -5.34 -9.37
CA ALA A 35 2.50 -4.22 -10.28
C ALA A 35 2.67 -2.89 -9.52
N LEU A 36 1.86 -2.67 -8.48
CA LEU A 36 1.99 -1.49 -7.63
C LEU A 36 3.30 -1.50 -6.83
N GLN A 37 3.70 -2.65 -6.29
CA GLN A 37 4.94 -2.80 -5.53
C GLN A 37 6.18 -2.56 -6.41
N ASP A 38 6.17 -3.12 -7.62
CA ASP A 38 7.30 -3.09 -8.54
C ASP A 38 7.46 -1.71 -9.18
N CYS A 39 6.37 -1.13 -9.69
CA CYS A 39 6.41 0.14 -10.41
C CYS A 39 5.92 1.35 -9.56
N HIS A 40 6.04 1.31 -8.23
CA HIS A 40 5.49 2.36 -7.34
C HIS A 40 6.00 3.77 -7.67
N LYS A 41 7.29 3.89 -8.04
CA LYS A 41 7.90 5.17 -8.43
C LYS A 41 7.34 5.70 -9.75
N GLU A 42 7.11 4.84 -10.74
CA GLU A 42 6.48 5.28 -11.99
C GLU A 42 5.01 5.65 -11.78
N PHE A 43 4.28 4.94 -10.90
CA PHE A 43 2.92 5.34 -10.53
C PHE A 43 2.88 6.75 -9.94
N LEU A 44 3.78 7.06 -9.00
CA LEU A 44 3.88 8.41 -8.44
C LEU A 44 4.21 9.46 -9.51
N ALA A 45 5.15 9.18 -10.41
CA ALA A 45 5.51 10.09 -11.50
C ALA A 45 4.33 10.34 -12.46
N ALA A 46 3.60 9.29 -12.83
CA ALA A 46 2.43 9.39 -13.71
C ALA A 46 1.27 10.16 -13.06
N ILE A 47 1.04 9.99 -11.76
CA ILE A 47 0.02 10.76 -11.04
C ILE A 47 0.45 12.24 -10.92
N SER A 48 1.75 12.51 -10.70
CA SER A 48 2.28 13.87 -10.70
C SER A 48 2.08 14.54 -12.05
N SER A 49 2.34 13.84 -13.15
CA SER A 49 2.13 14.42 -14.49
C SER A 49 0.67 14.74 -14.75
N ILE A 50 -0.28 13.92 -14.28
CA ILE A 50 -1.73 14.20 -14.40
C ILE A 50 -2.14 15.39 -13.52
N ALA A 51 -1.51 15.54 -12.35
CA ALA A 51 -1.79 16.66 -11.45
C ALA A 51 -1.33 18.02 -12.01
N GLU A 52 -0.22 18.01 -12.77
CA GLU A 52 0.41 19.21 -13.38
C GLU A 52 -0.10 19.51 -14.80
N ASP A 53 -0.81 18.58 -15.44
CA ASP A 53 -1.31 18.72 -16.80
C ASP A 53 -2.49 19.72 -16.86
N ASP A 54 -2.24 20.88 -17.45
CA ASP A 54 -3.24 21.94 -17.57
C ASP A 54 -4.39 21.62 -18.53
N ASP A 55 -4.24 20.61 -19.39
CA ASP A 55 -5.27 20.15 -20.30
C ASP A 55 -6.31 19.24 -19.60
N GLN A 56 -6.01 18.74 -18.39
CA GLN A 56 -6.95 17.96 -17.59
C GLN A 56 -7.97 18.85 -16.86
N SER A 57 -9.16 18.28 -16.61
CA SER A 57 -10.18 18.95 -15.80
C SER A 57 -9.66 19.31 -14.41
N LYS A 58 -10.15 20.42 -13.84
CA LYS A 58 -9.75 20.86 -12.49
C LYS A 58 -10.06 19.78 -11.46
N GLU A 59 -11.18 19.07 -11.62
CA GLU A 59 -11.59 17.94 -10.80
C GLU A 59 -10.54 16.84 -10.87
N THR A 60 -10.18 16.38 -12.07
CA THR A 60 -9.17 15.32 -12.30
C THR A 60 -7.83 15.67 -11.67
N ARG A 61 -7.35 16.91 -11.85
CA ARG A 61 -6.07 17.37 -11.26
C ARG A 61 -6.13 17.36 -9.74
N SER A 62 -7.24 17.83 -9.17
CA SER A 62 -7.43 17.85 -7.71
C SER A 62 -7.45 16.45 -7.12
N GLU A 63 -8.10 15.49 -7.80
CA GLU A 63 -8.12 14.09 -7.40
C GLU A 63 -6.73 13.46 -7.51
N ALA A 64 -6.00 13.73 -8.59
CA ALA A 64 -4.63 13.26 -8.77
C ALA A 64 -3.71 13.73 -7.64
N VAL A 65 -3.78 15.00 -7.24
CA VAL A 65 -3.04 15.53 -6.08
C VAL A 65 -3.40 14.79 -4.78
N VAL A 66 -4.68 14.52 -4.55
CA VAL A 66 -5.13 13.79 -3.37
C VAL A 66 -4.63 12.34 -3.37
N ILE A 67 -4.66 11.67 -4.52
CA ILE A 67 -4.17 10.30 -4.67
C ILE A 67 -2.65 10.25 -4.49
N PHE A 68 -1.91 11.18 -5.10
CA PHE A 68 -0.46 11.31 -4.93
C PHE A 68 -0.06 11.40 -3.46
N LYS A 69 -0.69 12.33 -2.72
CA LYS A 69 -0.47 12.50 -1.27
C LYS A 69 -0.85 11.27 -0.45
N LYS A 70 -1.77 10.43 -0.92
CA LYS A 70 -2.08 9.16 -0.26
C LYS A 70 -1.01 8.12 -0.54
N MET A 71 -0.55 7.97 -1.78
CA MET A 71 0.43 6.97 -2.18
C MET A 71 1.85 7.24 -1.65
N GLN A 72 2.16 8.49 -1.32
CA GLN A 72 3.40 8.86 -0.64
C GLN A 72 3.43 8.50 0.85
N LYS A 73 2.30 8.09 1.43
CA LYS A 73 2.25 7.74 2.85
C LYS A 73 2.94 6.41 3.09
N LEU A 74 3.75 6.36 4.13
CA LEU A 74 4.51 5.18 4.49
C LEU A 74 3.58 4.00 4.84
N GLU A 75 2.39 4.27 5.38
CA GLU A 75 1.34 3.27 5.61
C GLU A 75 0.95 2.53 4.32
N ILE A 76 0.83 3.24 3.19
CA ILE A 76 0.42 2.61 1.93
C ILE A 76 1.52 1.70 1.41
N ILE A 77 2.77 2.13 1.49
CA ILE A 77 3.92 1.34 1.04
C ILE A 77 4.04 0.04 1.86
N ILE A 78 3.93 0.15 3.19
CA ILE A 78 3.94 -1.02 4.09
C ILE A 78 2.77 -1.96 3.77
N LEU A 79 1.56 -1.43 3.61
CA LEU A 79 0.39 -2.24 3.28
C LEU A 79 0.54 -2.96 1.95
N THR A 80 1.07 -2.30 0.91
CA THR A 80 1.33 -2.92 -0.39
C THR A 80 2.27 -4.11 -0.24
N GLU A 81 3.35 -3.98 0.54
CA GLU A 81 4.33 -5.06 0.77
C GLU A 81 3.71 -6.26 1.52
N ILE A 82 2.92 -6.00 2.57
CA ILE A 82 2.18 -7.02 3.32
C ILE A 82 1.19 -7.75 2.40
N TRP A 83 0.36 -6.98 1.70
CA TRP A 83 -0.69 -7.54 0.87
C TRP A 83 -0.14 -8.28 -0.35
N ASN A 84 1.00 -7.88 -0.88
CA ASN A 84 1.65 -8.63 -1.97
C ASN A 84 1.95 -10.07 -1.53
N ASN A 85 2.62 -10.22 -0.38
CA ASN A 85 2.99 -11.54 0.15
C ASN A 85 1.75 -12.41 0.47
N GLY A 86 0.74 -11.80 1.11
CA GLY A 86 -0.50 -12.49 1.44
C GLY A 86 -1.29 -12.92 0.20
N LEU A 87 -1.51 -12.01 -0.74
CA LEU A 87 -2.32 -12.25 -1.94
C LEU A 87 -1.67 -13.24 -2.91
N ILE A 88 -0.35 -13.22 -3.06
CA ILE A 88 0.36 -14.23 -3.86
C ILE A 88 0.12 -15.63 -3.29
N THR A 89 0.19 -15.79 -1.97
CA THR A 89 -0.05 -17.07 -1.31
C THR A 89 -1.50 -17.54 -1.48
N VAL A 90 -2.47 -16.64 -1.31
CA VAL A 90 -3.90 -16.95 -1.54
C VAL A 90 -4.17 -17.31 -3.00
N ASN A 91 -3.56 -16.58 -3.95
CA ASN A 91 -3.69 -16.88 -5.36
C ASN A 91 -3.07 -18.24 -5.72
N SER A 92 -1.94 -18.58 -5.10
CA SER A 92 -1.27 -19.87 -5.31
C SER A 92 -2.11 -21.05 -4.81
N LEU A 93 -2.87 -20.86 -3.73
CA LEU A 93 -3.83 -21.85 -3.22
C LEU A 93 -5.01 -22.10 -4.18
N GLN A 94 -5.29 -21.18 -5.09
CA GLN A 94 -6.38 -21.31 -6.08
C GLN A 94 -5.91 -21.96 -7.39
N SER A 95 -4.64 -22.33 -7.50
CA SER A 95 -4.10 -22.96 -8.70
C SER A 95 -4.73 -24.33 -8.95
N ARG A 96 -5.15 -24.57 -10.20
CA ARG A 96 -5.72 -25.86 -10.65
C ARG A 96 -4.73 -27.02 -10.54
N PHE A 97 -3.43 -26.72 -10.59
CA PHE A 97 -2.36 -27.72 -10.59
C PHE A 97 -1.79 -27.99 -9.19
N LEU A 98 -2.48 -27.53 -8.14
CA LEU A 98 -2.00 -27.64 -6.78
C LEU A 98 -2.16 -29.08 -6.25
N THR A 99 -1.06 -29.66 -5.79
CA THR A 99 -1.07 -30.96 -5.10
C THR A 99 -1.46 -30.79 -3.63
N MET A 100 -2.04 -31.83 -3.01
CA MET A 100 -2.45 -31.77 -1.60
C MET A 100 -1.28 -31.48 -0.65
N GLU A 101 -0.09 -31.99 -0.93
CA GLU A 101 1.11 -31.72 -0.12
C GLU A 101 1.51 -30.24 -0.19
N LEU A 102 1.52 -29.65 -1.39
CA LEU A 102 1.80 -28.23 -1.58
C LEU A 102 0.71 -27.36 -0.97
N ALA A 103 -0.56 -27.76 -1.07
CA ALA A 103 -1.69 -27.07 -0.45
C ALA A 103 -1.52 -26.97 1.08
N VAL A 104 -1.17 -28.08 1.75
CA VAL A 104 -0.92 -28.08 3.20
C VAL A 104 0.27 -27.19 3.56
N LYS A 105 1.36 -27.21 2.77
CA LYS A 105 2.52 -26.33 2.98
C LYS A 105 2.14 -24.85 2.83
N LEU A 106 1.42 -24.49 1.78
CA LEU A 106 0.97 -23.11 1.53
C LEU A 106 -0.03 -22.63 2.60
N LEU A 107 -0.96 -23.48 3.03
CA LEU A 107 -1.89 -23.14 4.12
C LEU A 107 -1.17 -22.91 5.44
N LYS A 108 -0.22 -23.78 5.81
CA LYS A 108 0.62 -23.59 7.01
C LYS A 108 1.43 -22.31 6.90
N SER A 109 2.01 -22.03 5.74
CA SER A 109 2.74 -20.78 5.48
C SER A 109 1.82 -19.55 5.66
N LEU A 110 0.61 -19.60 5.09
CA LEU A 110 -0.37 -18.51 5.20
C LEU A 110 -0.83 -18.29 6.64
N ILE A 111 -1.10 -19.36 7.39
CA ILE A 111 -1.45 -19.27 8.82
C ILE A 111 -0.29 -18.67 9.61
N ASN A 112 0.93 -19.12 9.35
CA ASN A 112 2.12 -18.60 10.02
C ASN A 112 2.37 -17.13 9.67
N PHE A 113 2.15 -16.73 8.42
CA PHE A 113 2.17 -15.34 7.96
C PHE A 113 1.17 -14.53 8.78
N LEU A 114 -0.12 -14.86 8.73
CA LEU A 114 -1.19 -14.12 9.42
C LEU A 114 -0.96 -13.99 10.93
N ASN A 115 -0.46 -15.05 11.58
CA ASN A 115 -0.17 -15.04 13.01
C ASN A 115 1.05 -14.16 13.38
N ASN A 116 2.01 -14.01 12.45
CA ASN A 116 3.25 -13.29 12.70
C ASN A 116 3.34 -11.93 12.00
N GLU A 117 2.34 -11.51 11.21
CA GLU A 117 2.39 -10.24 10.47
C GLU A 117 2.70 -9.04 11.36
N ARG A 118 2.14 -9.00 12.58
CA ARG A 118 2.44 -7.96 13.56
C ARG A 118 3.91 -7.95 13.99
N ASN A 119 4.57 -9.11 14.02
CA ASN A 119 5.97 -9.26 14.39
C ASN A 119 6.92 -8.84 13.26
N TYR A 120 6.48 -8.95 12.00
CA TYR A 120 7.26 -8.54 10.82
C TYR A 120 7.16 -7.05 10.49
N PHE A 121 6.40 -6.26 11.26
CA PHE A 121 6.24 -4.82 11.02
C PHE A 121 7.57 -4.08 10.86
N GLU A 122 8.56 -4.33 11.70
CA GLU A 122 9.88 -3.66 11.62
C GLU A 122 10.63 -3.98 10.31
N LYS A 123 10.45 -5.19 9.78
CA LYS A 123 11.01 -5.59 8.48
C LYS A 123 10.35 -4.77 7.36
N TYR A 124 9.01 -4.72 7.35
CA TYR A 124 8.27 -3.96 6.34
C TYR A 124 8.53 -2.45 6.43
N TYR A 125 8.64 -1.92 7.65
CA TYR A 125 9.01 -0.53 7.89
C TYR A 125 10.40 -0.20 7.32
N SER A 126 11.39 -1.05 7.59
CA SER A 126 12.74 -0.88 7.06
C SER A 126 12.75 -0.90 5.52
N ILE A 127 12.04 -1.85 4.90
CA ILE A 127 11.91 -1.93 3.43
C ILE A 127 11.23 -0.66 2.87
N ALA A 128 10.18 -0.18 3.52
CA ALA A 128 9.46 1.01 3.08
C ALA A 128 10.33 2.27 3.16
N LYS A 129 11.08 2.46 4.26
CA LYS A 129 12.00 3.61 4.40
C LYS A 129 13.18 3.54 3.45
N ASP A 130 13.70 2.35 3.15
CA ASP A 130 14.76 2.16 2.16
C ASP A 130 14.28 2.54 0.74
N LYS A 131 13.07 2.07 0.36
CA LYS A 131 12.48 2.39 -0.95
C LYS A 131 12.05 3.86 -1.06
N PHE A 132 11.62 4.48 0.04
CA PHE A 132 11.04 5.82 0.10
C PHE A 132 11.44 6.58 1.37
N SER A 133 12.66 7.12 1.39
CA SER A 133 13.21 7.88 2.52
C SER A 133 12.33 9.05 2.95
N ASP A 134 11.76 9.74 1.96
CA ASP A 134 11.05 11.02 2.11
C ASP A 134 9.59 10.83 2.53
N SER A 135 9.10 9.58 2.56
CA SER A 135 7.73 9.25 2.98
C SER A 135 7.61 9.23 4.50
N ASP A 136 6.55 9.81 5.05
CA ASP A 136 6.26 9.75 6.48
C ASP A 136 4.83 9.27 6.75
N PHE A 137 4.59 8.87 8.01
CA PHE A 137 3.27 8.47 8.46
C PHE A 137 2.28 9.65 8.38
N LYS A 138 1.03 9.35 8.04
CA LYS A 138 -0.08 10.31 8.05
C LYS A 138 -0.19 11.04 9.39
N GLN A 139 -0.05 10.32 10.48
CA GLN A 139 -0.14 10.86 11.84
C GLN A 139 0.89 11.98 12.09
N ASN A 140 2.11 11.84 11.53
CA ASN A 140 3.19 12.81 11.71
C ASN A 140 3.00 14.08 10.86
N THR A 141 2.20 14.00 9.80
CA THR A 141 1.91 15.11 8.88
C THR A 141 0.56 15.77 9.16
N GLN A 142 -0.27 15.18 10.04
CA GLN A 142 -1.58 15.72 10.39
C GLN A 142 -1.48 16.76 11.50
N ARG A 143 -2.26 17.84 11.34
CA ARG A 143 -2.50 18.82 12.41
C ARG A 143 -3.16 18.13 13.59
N ILE A 144 -2.52 18.19 14.76
CA ILE A 144 -3.12 17.78 16.03
C ILE A 144 -4.27 18.74 16.33
N THR A 145 -5.48 18.21 16.46
CA THR A 145 -6.66 18.97 16.86
C THR A 145 -6.82 18.84 18.35
N GLU A 146 -6.62 19.95 19.06
CA GLU A 146 -6.88 19.97 20.50
C GLU A 146 -8.39 19.91 20.76
N ARG A 147 -8.78 19.14 21.78
CA ARG A 147 -10.15 19.15 22.30
C ARG A 147 -10.57 20.59 22.62
N SER A 148 -11.78 20.96 22.20
CA SER A 148 -12.36 22.26 22.51
C SER A 148 -12.40 22.48 24.02
N SER A 149 -12.08 23.70 24.47
CA SER A 149 -12.04 24.10 25.88
C SER A 149 -13.33 23.77 26.65
N GLY A 150 -14.50 23.85 26.00
CA GLY A 150 -15.79 23.52 26.62
C GLY A 150 -15.94 22.06 27.06
N ILE A 151 -15.29 21.12 26.38
CA ILE A 151 -15.33 19.67 26.74
C ILE A 151 -14.34 19.38 27.87
N LYS A 152 -13.17 20.03 27.86
CA LYS A 152 -12.15 19.90 28.93
C LYS A 152 -12.68 20.34 30.31
N PHE A 153 -13.61 21.29 30.33
CA PHE A 153 -14.26 21.77 31.56
C PHE A 153 -15.22 20.73 32.17
N ILE A 154 -15.88 19.92 31.34
CA ILE A 154 -16.94 18.97 31.77
C ILE A 154 -16.34 17.63 32.20
N ASP A 155 -15.45 17.06 31.38
CA ASP A 155 -14.91 15.71 31.59
C ASP A 155 -13.63 15.68 32.45
N GLY A 156 -13.08 16.85 32.80
CA GLY A 156 -11.77 16.96 33.44
C GLY A 156 -10.61 16.62 32.50
N PRO A 157 -9.35 16.71 32.99
CA PRO A 157 -8.17 16.37 32.19
C PRO A 157 -8.14 14.85 31.93
N ALA A 158 -8.30 14.46 30.67
CA ALA A 158 -8.00 13.10 30.21
C ALA A 158 -6.53 13.04 29.77
N GLU A 159 -5.80 12.01 30.21
CA GLU A 159 -4.48 11.70 29.65
C GLU A 159 -4.64 11.26 28.19
N GLU A 160 -4.40 12.19 27.26
CA GLU A 160 -4.32 11.86 25.84
C GLU A 160 -3.00 11.10 25.60
N ALA A 161 -3.09 9.77 25.47
CA ALA A 161 -1.95 8.96 25.07
C ALA A 161 -1.48 9.37 23.65
N GLN A 162 -0.37 10.09 23.58
CA GLN A 162 0.26 10.49 22.32
C GLN A 162 1.14 9.36 21.79
N PHE A 163 0.63 8.65 20.78
CA PHE A 163 1.42 7.66 20.04
C PHE A 163 2.09 8.31 18.83
N SER A 164 3.35 7.95 18.56
CA SER A 164 3.99 8.27 17.28
C SER A 164 3.22 7.63 16.11
N GLY A 165 3.37 8.16 14.89
CA GLY A 165 2.71 7.58 13.71
C GLY A 165 3.05 6.09 13.50
N LYS A 166 4.28 5.71 13.82
CA LYS A 166 4.75 4.32 13.78
C LYS A 166 4.01 3.45 14.81
N GLU A 167 3.95 3.89 16.06
CA GLU A 167 3.28 3.15 17.13
C GLU A 167 1.79 3.01 16.87
N LYS A 168 1.15 4.10 16.44
CA LYS A 168 -0.28 4.08 16.13
C LYS A 168 -0.62 3.14 14.98
N PHE A 169 0.23 3.03 13.97
CA PHE A 169 0.00 2.11 12.86
C PHE A 169 0.23 0.64 13.25
N LYS A 170 1.10 0.39 14.24
CA LYS A 170 1.42 -0.96 14.74
C LYS A 170 0.32 -1.54 15.66
N ILE A 171 -0.37 -0.69 16.42
CA ILE A 171 -1.44 -1.05 17.37
C ILE A 171 -2.68 -1.55 16.61
#